data_AF-A0A163G831-F1
#
_entry.id   AF-A0A163G831-F1
#
_cell.length_a   1.000
_cell.length_b   1.000
_cell.length_c   1.000
_cell.angle_alpha   90.00
_cell.angle_beta   90.00
_cell.angle_gamma   90.00
#
_symmetry.space_group_name_H-M   'P 1'
#
loop_
_entity.id
_entity.type
_entity.pdbx_description
1 polymer ?
#
loop_
_entity_poly.entity_id
_entity_poly.type
_entity_poly.pdbx_seq_one_letter_code
_entity_poly.pdbx_strand_id
1 'polypeptide(L)'
;MDKVKLKSFQAFGWFSVITGIVALALLNISMLSGYDLAIISQLSLWISVILISGLIALFNRQSRSLGFWGLGIAGYLGFFVAVIFILGWIIVPFP
;
A
#
# COMPACT_ATOMS: atom_id res chain seq x y z
N MET A 1 18.41 -18.12 13.71
CA MET A 1 17.65 -16.85 13.86
C MET A 1 16.70 -17.03 15.03
N ASP A 2 16.73 -16.13 16.01
CA ASP A 2 15.92 -16.30 17.23
C ASP A 2 14.42 -16.25 16.91
N LYS A 3 13.62 -17.05 17.61
CA LYS A 3 12.16 -17.10 17.46
C LYS A 3 11.52 -15.70 17.52
N VAL A 4 12.12 -14.80 18.29
CA VAL A 4 11.69 -13.39 18.42
C VAL A 4 11.86 -12.63 17.11
N LYS A 5 13.04 -12.68 16.48
CA LYS A 5 13.32 -12.00 15.19
C LYS A 5 12.37 -12.48 14.10
N LEU A 6 12.10 -13.79 14.05
CA LEU A 6 11.14 -14.38 13.11
C LEU A 6 9.74 -13.79 13.26
N LYS A 7 9.23 -13.75 14.50
CA LYS A 7 7.91 -13.18 14.79
C LYS A 7 7.85 -11.70 14.41
N SER A 8 8.91 -10.93 14.66
CA SER A 8 8.99 -9.53 14.23
C SER A 8 8.88 -9.38 12.71
N PHE A 9 9.61 -10.17 11.92
CA PHE A 9 9.51 -10.10 10.45
C PHE A 9 8.12 -10.49 9.94
N GLN A 10 7.47 -11.48 10.55
CA GLN A 10 6.09 -11.84 10.23
C GLN A 10 5.11 -10.73 10.59
N ALA A 11 5.30 -10.06 11.73
CA ALA A 11 4.48 -8.93 12.14
C ALA A 11 4.60 -7.76 11.15
N PHE A 12 5.83 -7.43 10.70
CA PHE A 12 6.04 -6.42 9.66
C PHE A 12 5.37 -6.81 8.32
N GLY A 13 5.45 -8.09 7.94
CA GLY A 13 4.80 -8.59 6.73
C GLY A 13 3.27 -8.46 6.79
N TRP A 14 2.65 -8.89 7.89
CA TRP A 14 1.21 -8.73 8.11
C TRP A 14 0.79 -7.27 8.21
N PHE A 15 1.59 -6.45 8.89
CA PHE A 15 1.35 -5.01 8.98
C PHE A 15 1.34 -4.36 7.60
N SER A 16 2.29 -4.71 6.73
CA SER A 16 2.33 -4.25 5.33
C SER A 16 1.05 -4.62 4.58
N VAL A 17 0.63 -5.88 4.65
CA VAL A 17 -0.57 -6.38 3.96
C VAL A 17 -1.84 -5.69 4.47
N ILE A 18 -2.04 -5.63 5.79
CA ILE A 18 -3.22 -5.02 6.41
C ILE A 18 -3.28 -3.52 6.07
N THR A 19 -2.17 -2.81 6.21
CA THR A 19 -2.09 -1.38 5.88
C THR A 19 -2.40 -1.15 4.41
N GLY A 20 -1.91 -2.01 3.52
CA GLY A 20 -2.21 -1.95 2.09
C GLY A 20 -3.69 -2.14 1.77
N ILE A 21 -4.34 -3.13 2.40
CA ILE A 21 -5.78 -3.37 2.23
C ILE A 21 -6.59 -2.19 2.75
N VAL A 22 -6.23 -1.64 3.92
CA VAL A 22 -6.87 -0.46 4.50
C VAL A 22 -6.70 0.76 3.59
N ALA A 23 -5.50 0.99 3.05
CA ALA A 23 -5.24 2.09 2.12
C ALA A 23 -6.10 1.96 0.85
N LEU A 24 -6.25 0.75 0.29
CA LEU A 24 -7.13 0.51 -0.86
C LEU A 24 -8.60 0.80 -0.51
N ALA A 25 -9.07 0.32 0.64
CA ALA A 25 -10.45 0.56 1.07
C ALA A 25 -10.72 2.06 1.25
N LEU A 26 -9.83 2.78 1.95
CA LEU A 26 -9.95 4.22 2.15
C LEU A 26 -9.87 5.01 0.84
N LEU A 27 -9.03 4.61 -0.10
CA LEU A 27 -8.96 5.25 -1.41
C LEU A 27 -10.27 5.09 -2.18
N ASN A 28 -10.86 3.89 -2.17
CA ASN A 28 -12.16 3.65 -2.82
C ASN A 28 -13.29 4.44 -2.15
N ILE A 29 -13.32 4.48 -0.81
CA ILE A 29 -14.28 5.30 -0.05
C ILE A 29 -14.10 6.78 -0.39
N SER A 30 -12.86 7.26 -0.45
CA SER A 30 -12.54 8.64 -0.82
C SER A 30 -13.06 8.99 -2.20
N MET A 31 -12.88 8.11 -3.18
CA MET A 31 -13.43 8.31 -4.52
C MET A 31 -14.97 8.40 -4.51
N LEU A 32 -15.63 7.52 -3.77
CA LEU A 32 -17.10 7.53 -3.64
C LEU A 32 -17.62 8.79 -2.91
N SER A 33 -16.82 9.35 -1.99
CA SER A 33 -17.16 10.56 -1.25
C SER A 33 -16.69 11.85 -1.95
N GLY A 34 -16.34 11.80 -3.24
CA GLY A 34 -15.90 12.99 -3.97
C GLY A 34 -14.53 13.54 -3.53
N TYR A 35 -13.65 12.66 -3.07
CA TYR A 35 -12.27 12.96 -2.65
C TYR A 35 -12.12 13.77 -1.34
N ASP A 36 -13.18 13.82 -0.52
CA ASP A 36 -13.22 14.59 0.74
C ASP A 36 -12.32 14.04 1.87
N LEU A 37 -11.81 12.81 1.72
CA LEU A 37 -10.90 12.21 2.70
C LEU A 37 -9.44 12.64 2.48
N ALA A 38 -8.75 12.95 3.57
CA ALA A 38 -7.31 13.29 3.60
C ALA A 38 -6.36 12.14 3.16
N ILE A 39 -6.90 11.00 2.74
CA ILE A 39 -6.12 9.85 2.28
C ILE A 39 -5.29 10.17 1.03
N ILE A 40 -5.80 11.05 0.15
CA ILE A 40 -5.14 11.40 -1.11
C ILE A 40 -3.89 12.23 -0.85
N SER A 41 -3.99 13.23 0.05
CA SER A 41 -2.85 14.09 0.38
C SER A 41 -1.74 13.33 1.11
N GLN A 42 -2.09 12.23 1.78
CA GLN A 42 -1.15 11.36 2.51
C GLN A 42 -0.78 10.08 1.75
N LEU A 43 -1.25 9.91 0.51
CA LEU A 43 -1.12 8.67 -0.25
C LEU A 43 0.33 8.20 -0.38
N SER A 44 1.26 9.14 -0.59
CA SER A 44 2.70 8.85 -0.67
C SER A 44 3.26 8.27 0.63
N LEU A 45 2.77 8.74 1.79
CA LEU A 45 3.13 8.21 3.10
C LEU A 45 2.60 6.78 3.26
N TRP A 46 1.34 6.53 2.92
CA TRP A 46 0.74 5.19 2.97
C TRP A 46 1.53 4.19 2.13
N ILE A 47 1.82 4.53 0.87
CA ILE A 47 2.64 3.69 -0.03
C ILE A 47 4.02 3.43 0.58
N SER A 48 4.69 4.47 1.08
CA SER A 48 6.03 4.35 1.68
C SER A 48 6.04 3.40 2.88
N VAL A 49 5.05 3.50 3.76
CA VAL A 49 4.92 2.62 4.94
C VAL A 49 4.70 1.16 4.51
N ILE A 50 3.84 0.91 3.53
CA ILE A 50 3.59 -0.44 2.99
C ILE A 50 4.87 -1.01 2.38
N LEU A 51 5.57 -0.23 1.55
CA LEU A 51 6.81 -0.63 0.90
C LEU A 51 7.92 -0.95 1.92
N ILE A 52 8.19 -0.05 2.87
CA ILE A 52 9.25 -0.25 3.87
C ILE A 52 8.96 -1.49 4.72
N SER A 53 7.73 -1.64 5.21
CA SER A 53 7.34 -2.81 6.01
C SER A 53 7.38 -4.12 5.20
N GLY A 54 6.99 -4.09 3.93
CA GLY A 54 7.06 -5.23 3.01
C GLY A 54 8.51 -5.63 2.70
N LEU A 55 9.39 -4.65 2.43
CA LEU A 55 10.82 -4.87 2.21
C LEU A 55 11.49 -5.49 3.45
N ILE A 56 11.16 -5.00 4.66
CA ILE A 56 11.68 -5.57 5.91
C ILE A 56 11.29 -7.05 6.03
N ALA A 57 10.07 -7.42 5.65
CA ALA A 57 9.60 -8.81 5.73
C ALA A 57 10.31 -9.76 4.75
N LEU A 58 10.93 -9.26 3.67
CA LEU A 58 11.65 -10.07 2.67
C LEU A 58 12.99 -10.62 3.16
N PHE A 59 13.61 -9.99 4.16
CA PHE A 59 14.91 -10.41 4.68
C PHE A 59 14.88 -11.80 5.32
N ASN A 60 13.71 -12.29 5.74
CA ASN A 60 13.56 -13.63 6.29
C ASN A 60 12.75 -14.55 5.37
N ARG A 61 13.30 -15.74 5.10
CA ARG A 61 12.78 -16.71 4.12
C ARG A 61 11.35 -17.18 4.41
N GLN A 62 10.97 -17.28 5.70
CA GLN A 62 9.62 -17.70 6.11
C GLN A 62 8.57 -16.59 6.03
N SER A 63 8.97 -15.31 5.96
CA SER A 63 8.06 -14.15 5.85
C SER A 63 8.05 -13.53 4.45
N ARG A 64 8.88 -14.03 3.52
CA ARG A 64 8.98 -13.52 2.14
C ARG A 64 7.66 -13.45 1.41
N SER A 65 6.81 -14.47 1.56
CA SER A 65 5.48 -14.47 0.93
C SER A 65 4.66 -13.24 1.34
N LEU A 66 4.62 -12.93 2.65
CA LEU A 66 3.93 -11.74 3.16
C LEU A 66 4.56 -10.44 2.65
N GLY A 67 5.89 -10.39 2.57
CA GLY A 67 6.60 -9.25 1.99
C GLY A 67 6.24 -9.02 0.52
N PHE A 68 6.18 -10.08 -0.30
CA PHE A 68 5.76 -9.98 -1.70
C PHE A 68 4.30 -9.57 -1.84
N TRP A 69 3.40 -10.05 -0.98
CA TRP A 69 2.02 -9.59 -0.94
C TRP A 69 1.92 -8.10 -0.63
N GLY A 70 2.62 -7.62 0.41
CA GLY A 70 2.66 -6.21 0.76
C GLY A 70 3.18 -5.33 -0.38
N LEU A 71 4.28 -5.73 -1.01
CA LEU A 71 4.82 -5.05 -2.20
C LEU A 71 3.87 -5.08 -3.39
N GLY A 72 3.21 -6.22 -3.64
CA GLY A 72 2.21 -6.35 -4.69
C GLY A 72 1.03 -5.41 -4.48
N ILE A 73 0.55 -5.28 -3.25
CA ILE A 73 -0.52 -4.34 -2.89
C ILE A 73 -0.06 -2.90 -3.09
N ALA A 74 1.15 -2.53 -2.64
CA ALA A 74 1.69 -1.18 -2.88
C ALA A 74 1.83 -0.86 -4.37
N GLY A 75 2.33 -1.81 -5.16
CA GLY A 75 2.46 -1.68 -6.61
C GLY A 75 1.09 -1.51 -7.29
N TYR A 76 0.12 -2.34 -6.91
CA TYR A 76 -1.25 -2.22 -7.38
C TYR A 76 -1.87 -0.86 -7.01
N LEU A 77 -1.65 -0.39 -5.79
CA LEU A 77 -2.16 0.90 -5.30
C LEU A 77 -1.60 2.07 -6.12
N GLY A 78 -0.29 2.06 -6.42
CA GLY A 78 0.33 3.04 -7.31
C GLY A 78 -0.20 2.97 -8.74
N PHE A 79 -0.33 1.76 -9.30
CA PHE A 79 -0.90 1.56 -10.63
C PHE A 79 -2.35 2.06 -10.71
N PHE A 80 -3.17 1.71 -9.74
CA PHE A 80 -4.58 2.11 -9.66
C PHE A 80 -4.72 3.64 -9.63
N VAL A 81 -3.92 4.32 -8.80
CA VAL A 81 -3.90 5.78 -8.74
C VAL A 81 -3.48 6.40 -10.07
N ALA A 82 -2.47 5.83 -10.75
CA ALA A 82 -2.05 6.30 -12.07
C ALA A 82 -3.18 6.16 -13.11
N VAL A 83 -3.91 5.04 -13.12
CA VAL A 83 -5.07 4.84 -14.01
C VAL A 83 -6.16 5.87 -13.73
N ILE A 84 -6.53 6.07 -12.46
CA ILE A 84 -7.56 7.05 -12.08
C ILE A 84 -7.12 8.47 -12.45
N PHE A 85 -5.85 8.81 -12.25
CA PHE A 85 -5.29 10.09 -12.66
C PHE A 85 -5.41 10.31 -14.18
N ILE A 86 -5.00 9.32 -14.98
CA ILE A 86 -5.10 9.40 -16.46
C ILE A 86 -6.57 9.56 -16.89
N LEU A 87 -7.48 8.77 -16.32
CA LEU A 87 -8.91 8.88 -16.63
C LEU A 87 -9.48 10.25 -16.25
N GLY A 88 -9.12 10.75 -15.06
CA GLY A 88 -9.49 12.09 -14.62
C GLY A 88 -8.97 13.16 -15.58
N TRP A 89 -7.73 13.03 -16.04
CA TRP A 89 -7.11 13.94 -17.00
C TRP A 89 -7.75 13.89 -18.39
N ILE A 90 -8.23 12.73 -18.84
CA ILE A 90 -8.98 12.62 -20.11
C ILE A 90 -10.32 13.35 -20.04
N ILE A 91 -11.02 13.29 -18.90
CA ILE A 91 -12.33 13.92 -18.72
C ILE A 91 -12.19 15.43 -18.47
N VAL A 92 -11.27 15.82 -17.58
CA VAL A 92 -10.95 17.20 -17.26
C VAL A 92 -9.45 17.38 -17.42
N PRO A 93 -8.97 17.72 -18.64
CA PRO A 93 -7.57 17.98 -18.84
C PRO A 93 -7.16 19.19 -18.00
N PHE A 94 -6.12 19.01 -17.18
CA PHE A 94 -5.41 20.15 -16.61
C PHE A 94 -4.91 21.04 -17.76
N PRO A 95 -4.94 22.39 -17.62
CA PRO A 95 -4.19 23.25 -18.53
C PRO A 95 -2.69 22.92 -18.54
#